data_AF-A0A167WDJ8-F1
#
_entry.id   AF-A0A167WDJ8-F1
#
_cell.length_a   1.000
_cell.length_b   1.000
_cell.length_c   1.000
_cell.angle_alpha   90.00
_cell.angle_beta   90.00
_cell.angle_gamma   90.00
#
_symmetry.space_group_name_H-M   'P 1'
#
loop_
_entity.id
_entity.type
_entity.pdbx_description
1 polymer ?
#
loop_
_entity_poly.entity_id
_entity_poly.type
_entity_poly.pdbx_seq_one_letter_code
_entity_poly.pdbx_strand_id
1 'polypeptide(L)' 'MAEMTNASQALYGPEGVIFYQLDLSVVLQFGINELKAKLCWNEDGEEKQTPARVVYDNEVTIADG' A
#
# COMPACT_ATOMS: atom_id res chain seq x y z
N MET A 1 20.18 2.31 17.69
CA MET A 1 19.47 3.50 17.18
C MET A 1 18.21 2.95 16.54
N ALA A 2 17.04 3.15 17.16
CA ALA A 2 15.81 2.54 16.66
C ALA A 2 15.37 3.29 15.40
N GLU A 3 15.34 2.59 14.27
CA GLU A 3 14.74 3.07 13.02
C GLU A 3 13.22 3.20 13.27
N MET A 4 12.75 4.44 13.43
CA MET A 4 11.34 4.73 13.66
C MET A 4 10.76 5.22 12.35
N THR A 5 9.98 4.39 11.68
CA THR A 5 9.18 4.76 10.50
C THR A 5 8.41 6.06 10.76
N ASN A 6 8.39 7.01 9.83
CA ASN A 6 7.62 8.27 9.99
C ASN A 6 6.13 8.04 10.35
N ALA A 7 5.54 6.92 9.93
CA ALA A 7 4.19 6.49 10.32
C ALA A 7 4.00 6.22 11.83
N SER A 8 5.09 6.08 12.60
CA SER A 8 5.07 5.84 14.05
C SER A 8 5.20 7.11 14.88
N GLN A 9 5.47 8.26 14.25
CA GLN A 9 5.59 9.53 14.95
C GLN A 9 4.20 10.16 15.19
N ALA A 10 3.91 10.48 16.44
CA ALA A 10 2.73 11.23 16.82
C ALA A 10 2.78 12.66 16.28
N LEU A 11 1.71 13.09 15.61
CA LEU A 11 1.49 14.46 15.16
C LEU A 11 0.55 15.18 16.13
N TYR A 12 0.69 16.49 16.23
CA TYR A 12 -0.10 17.32 17.13
C TYR A 12 -0.96 18.29 16.32
N GLY A 13 -2.27 18.11 16.46
CA GLY A 13 -3.27 18.97 15.83
C GLY A 13 -3.49 20.26 16.61
N PRO A 14 -4.37 21.13 16.11
CA PRO A 14 -4.88 22.24 16.89
C PRO A 14 -5.40 21.74 18.24
N GLU A 15 -5.14 22.51 19.31
CA GLU A 15 -5.53 22.16 20.68
C GLU A 15 -4.78 20.96 21.30
N GLY A 16 -3.69 20.49 20.69
CA GLY A 16 -2.83 19.44 21.26
C GLY A 16 -3.39 18.03 21.11
N VAL A 17 -4.39 17.85 20.25
CA VAL A 17 -4.93 16.53 19.89
C VAL A 17 -3.84 15.72 19.19
N ILE A 18 -3.56 14.51 19.69
CA ILE A 18 -2.60 13.60 19.08
C ILE A 18 -3.27 12.83 17.95
N PHE A 19 -2.65 12.83 16.77
CA PHE A 19 -3.09 12.04 15.62
C PHE A 19 -1.89 11.41 14.90
N TYR A 20 -2.16 10.45 14.03
CA TYR A 20 -1.15 9.77 13.21
C TYR A 20 -1.55 9.91 11.75
N GLN A 21 -0.57 10.12 10.89
CA GLN A 21 -0.77 10.20 9.45
C GLN A 21 0.10 9.16 8.75
N LEU A 22 -0.47 8.51 7.75
CA LEU A 22 0.24 7.58 6.87
C LEU A 22 0.06 8.03 5.43
N ASP A 23 1.17 8.33 4.76
CA ASP A 23 1.18 8.66 3.34
C ASP A 23 1.48 7.38 2.53
N LEU A 24 0.44 6.81 1.92
CA LEU A 24 0.50 5.55 1.17
C LEU A 24 0.08 5.78 -0.28
N SER A 25 0.75 5.06 -1.19
CA SER A 25 0.34 4.93 -2.59
C SER A 25 -0.23 3.54 -2.84
N VAL A 26 -1.42 3.47 -3.45
CA VAL A 26 -1.96 2.22 -3.98
C VAL A 26 -1.48 2.06 -5.42
N VAL A 27 -0.64 1.06 -5.67
CA VAL A 27 -0.12 0.78 -7.00
C VAL A 27 -0.86 -0.43 -7.59
N LEU A 28 -1.53 -0.20 -8.72
CA LEU A 28 -2.16 -1.25 -9.51
C LEU A 28 -1.22 -1.71 -10.62
N GLN A 29 -0.99 -3.01 -10.69
CA GLN A 29 -0.19 -3.66 -11.73
C GLN A 29 -1.12 -4.50 -12.61
N PHE A 30 -1.25 -4.10 -13.87
CA PHE A 30 -2.07 -4.77 -14.86
C PHE A 30 -1.23 -5.83 -15.57
N GLY A 31 -1.55 -7.09 -15.34
CA GLY A 31 -1.11 -8.22 -16.16
C GLY A 31 -2.11 -8.51 -17.27
N ILE A 32 -1.83 -9.54 -18.05
CA ILE A 32 -2.73 -9.97 -19.14
C ILE A 32 -4.03 -10.56 -18.57
N ASN A 33 -3.93 -11.41 -17.54
CA ASN A 33 -5.07 -12.09 -16.92
C ASN A 33 -5.33 -11.65 -15.47
N GLU A 34 -4.34 -11.05 -14.81
CA GLU A 34 -4.40 -10.70 -13.39
C GLU A 34 -4.24 -9.19 -13.19
N LEU A 35 -5.05 -8.62 -12.29
CA LEU A 35 -4.78 -7.31 -11.69
C LEU A 35 -4.20 -7.53 -10.30
N LYS A 36 -3.02 -6.95 -10.04
CA LYS A 36 -2.40 -6.96 -8.72
C LYS A 36 -2.41 -5.58 -8.10
N ALA A 37 -2.54 -5.53 -6.78
CA ALA A 37 -2.38 -4.30 -6.00
C ALA A 37 -1.30 -4.48 -4.94
N LYS A 38 -0.59 -3.39 -4.64
CA LYS A 38 0.33 -3.28 -3.51
C LYS A 38 0.25 -1.88 -2.91
N LEU A 39 0.61 -1.77 -1.63
CA LEU A 39 0.81 -0.48 -0.97
C LEU A 39 2.30 -0.15 -1.05
N CYS A 40 2.61 1.08 -1.43
CA CYS A 40 3.96 1.64 -1.41
C CYS A 40 4.01 2.87 -0.51
N TRP A 41 5.15 3.09 0.14
CA TRP A 41 5.43 4.29 0.94
C TRP A 41 6.92 4.61 0.88
N ASN A 42 7.28 5.84 1.23
CA ASN A 42 8.67 6.22 1.42
C ASN A 42 9.01 6.14 2.91
N GLU A 43 10.09 5.44 3.24
CA GLU A 43 10.65 5.37 4.58
C GLU A 43 12.13 5.77 4.47
N ASP A 44 12.48 6.91 5.06
CA ASP A 44 13.84 7.46 5.08
C ASP A 44 14.50 7.59 3.69
N GLY A 45 13.72 7.99 2.69
CA GLY A 45 14.19 8.16 1.32
C GLY A 45 14.18 6.86 0.50
N GLU A 46 13.94 5.71 1.13
CA GLU A 46 13.79 4.44 0.44
C GLU A 46 12.31 4.11 0.18
N GLU A 47 12.01 3.67 -1.05
CA GLU A 47 10.68 3.15 -1.36
C GLU A 47 10.52 1.75 -0.72
N LYS A 48 9.50 1.62 0.12
CA LYS A 48 9.05 0.36 0.69
C LYS A 48 7.72 -0.03 0.06
N GLN A 49 7.45 -1.33 0.04
CA GLN A 49 6.23 -1.88 -0.52
C GLN A 49 5.77 -3.13 0.21
N THR A 50 4.46 -3.36 0.23
CA THR A 50 3.92 -4.68 0.58
C THR A 50 4.15 -5.66 -0.57
N PRO A 51 4.10 -6.97 -0.32
CA PRO A 51 3.92 -7.95 -1.39
C PRO A 51 2.69 -7.61 -2.23
N ALA A 52 2.81 -7.75 -3.55
CA ALA A 52 1.68 -7.60 -4.46
C ALA A 52 0.68 -8.74 -4.26
N ARG A 53 -0.62 -8.41 -4.25
CA ARG A 53 -1.71 -9.37 -4.16
C ARG A 53 -2.62 -9.28 -5.38
N VAL A 54 -3.06 -10.42 -5.89
CA VAL A 54 -4.10 -10.49 -6.93
C VAL A 54 -5.38 -9.93 -6.32
N VAL A 55 -5.94 -8.89 -6.95
CA VAL A 55 -7.20 -8.25 -6.57
C VAL A 55 -8.30 -8.51 -7.60
N TYR A 56 -7.92 -8.98 -8.79
CA TYR A 56 -8.83 -9.50 -9.81
C TYR A 56 -8.10 -10.52 -10.69
N ASP A 57 -8.79 -11.58 -11.05
CA ASP A 57 -8.34 -12.64 -11.95
C ASP A 57 -9.45 -12.91 -12.97
N ASN A 58 -9.08 -12.91 -14.26
CA ASN A 58 -10.00 -13.15 -15.38
C ASN A 58 -10.12 -14.65 -15.73
N GLU A 59 -9.72 -15.58 -14.86
CA GLU A 59 -10.11 -17.00 -14.97
C GLU A 59 -11.64 -17.20 -14.81
N VAL A 60 -12.42 -16.63 -15.72
CA VAL A 60 -13.72 -17.16 -16.11
C VAL A 60 -13.43 -18.22 -17.17
N THR A 61 -13.25 -19.46 -16.73
CA THR A 61 -13.34 -20.61 -17.63
C THR A 61 -14.77 -20.63 -18.15
N ILE A 62 -15.01 -20.01 -19.30
CA ILE A 62 -16.22 -20.27 -20.07
C ILE A 62 -16.06 -21.75 -20.45
N ALA A 63 -16.75 -22.63 -19.74
CA ALA A 63 -16.83 -24.01 -20.16
C ALA A 63 -17.43 -23.99 -21.56
N ASP A 64 -16.61 -24.35 -22.55
CA ASP A 64 -17.04 -24.50 -23.94
C ASP A 64 -18.32 -25.33 -23.96
N GLY A 65 -19.39 -24.73 -24.48
CA GLY A 65 -20.64 -25.40 -24.82
C GLY A 65 -20.65 -25.82 -26.28
#